data_AF-A0A0Q8JFU0-F1
#
_entry.id   AF-A0A0Q8JFU0-F1
#
_cell.length_a   1.000
_cell.length_b   1.000
_cell.length_c   1.000
_cell.angle_alpha   90.00
_cell.angle_beta   90.00
_cell.angle_gamma   90.00
#
_symmetry.space_group_name_H-M   'P 1'
#
loop_
_entity.id
_entity.type
_entity.pdbx_description
1 polymer ?
#
loop_
_entity_poly.entity_id
_entity_poly.type
_entity_poly.pdbx_seq_one_letter_code
_entity_poly.pdbx_strand_id
1 'polypeptide(L)'
;MIGVRGACGLAMFGLMLSAVFFAGRADAVEGNREKFKVSKLVGERGMEQPDVPQPPQRDSPRGRALAALAAIEGPLTLYSLQPFMPPTSPPRRGAYGSPEYIAAEKRDDELWERSQREWCARDDCLASNKVLGKVAVNSKNDRAQVIKALRESLGKIPGYVSMCLPEYRHSVAFVSGGHYYDVLLCYQCGQVRVIIDGDDEGGNGQTYSMGSQAALNAILRKAGIPLAKASWGPSKE
;
A
#
# COMPACT_ATOMS: atom_id res chain seq x y z
N MET A 1 15.50 40.18 35.65
CA MET A 1 16.90 40.33 35.19
C MET A 1 17.01 39.68 33.81
N ILE A 2 17.36 40.50 32.80
CA ILE A 2 18.15 40.21 31.58
C ILE A 2 17.81 38.87 30.86
N GLY A 3 17.20 38.76 29.68
CA GLY A 3 17.07 39.69 28.55
C GLY A 3 18.16 39.44 27.50
N VAL A 4 17.91 38.63 26.46
CA VAL A 4 18.64 38.71 25.18
C VAL A 4 17.71 38.35 24.01
N ARG A 5 17.47 39.36 23.17
CA ARG A 5 16.93 39.29 21.82
C ARG A 5 18.07 38.97 20.85
N GLY A 6 17.80 38.20 19.80
CA GLY A 6 18.70 38.04 18.66
C GLY A 6 17.91 38.05 17.36
N ALA A 7 17.90 39.20 16.69
CA ALA A 7 17.45 39.39 15.32
C ALA A 7 18.66 39.79 14.48
N CYS A 8 18.78 39.25 13.25
CA CYS A 8 19.31 39.90 12.04
C CYS A 8 19.79 38.85 11.03
N GLY A 9 19.38 39.00 9.77
CA GLY A 9 19.91 38.20 8.66
C GLY A 9 19.08 38.37 7.39
N LEU A 10 19.17 39.55 6.78
CA LEU A 10 18.56 39.96 5.52
C LEU A 10 19.51 39.66 4.34
N ALA A 11 18.91 39.56 3.13
CA ALA A 11 19.51 39.61 1.79
C ALA A 11 20.14 38.28 1.28
N MET A 12 19.99 37.85 0.02
CA MET A 12 20.14 38.60 -1.23
C MET A 12 19.32 38.02 -2.39
N PHE A 13 18.93 38.93 -3.28
CA PHE A 13 18.42 38.73 -4.64
C PHE A 13 19.43 37.99 -5.55
N GLY A 14 18.91 37.23 -6.52
CA GLY A 14 19.68 36.66 -7.62
C GLY A 14 18.78 36.24 -8.79
N LEU A 15 18.33 37.22 -9.58
CA LEU A 15 17.73 37.02 -10.90
C LEU A 15 18.84 36.73 -11.92
N MET A 16 18.75 35.60 -12.64
CA MET A 16 19.51 35.37 -13.87
C MET A 16 18.52 34.98 -14.97
N LEU A 17 18.22 35.96 -15.81
CA LEU A 17 17.64 35.80 -17.14
C LEU A 17 18.71 35.26 -18.08
N SER A 18 18.39 34.23 -18.86
CA SER A 18 19.15 33.91 -20.07
C SER A 18 18.18 33.47 -21.14
N ALA A 19 17.85 34.43 -22.01
CA ALA A 19 17.26 34.18 -23.31
C ALA A 19 18.38 33.88 -24.31
N VAL A 20 18.29 32.76 -25.00
CA VAL A 20 19.06 32.51 -26.23
C VAL A 20 18.06 32.27 -27.35
N PHE A 21 17.92 33.28 -28.20
CA PHE A 21 17.39 33.15 -29.55
C PHE A 21 18.54 32.71 -30.46
N PHE A 22 18.36 31.62 -31.20
CA PHE A 22 18.99 31.47 -32.50
C PHE A 22 17.96 30.96 -33.49
N ALA A 23 17.63 31.83 -34.44
CA ALA A 23 16.87 31.53 -35.63
C ALA A 23 17.83 31.13 -36.76
N GLY A 24 17.38 30.18 -37.58
CA GLY A 24 17.67 30.14 -39.02
C GLY A 24 18.85 29.27 -39.46
N ARG A 25 18.55 28.14 -40.10
CA ARG A 25 18.56 28.04 -41.57
C ARG A 25 18.04 26.67 -42.01
N ALA A 26 17.11 26.70 -42.95
CA ALA A 26 16.80 25.59 -43.82
C ALA A 26 17.89 25.50 -44.89
N ASP A 27 18.43 24.31 -45.11
CA ASP A 27 19.14 23.97 -46.33
C ASP A 27 18.86 22.51 -46.70
N ALA A 28 18.98 22.28 -48.00
CA ALA A 28 18.31 21.28 -48.79
C ALA A 28 18.73 19.83 -48.52
N VAL A 29 17.78 18.96 -48.85
CA VAL A 29 17.91 17.53 -49.09
C VAL A 29 18.97 17.27 -50.16
N GLU A 30 19.97 16.45 -49.84
CA GLU A 30 20.71 15.69 -50.86
C GLU A 30 21.03 14.30 -50.32
N GLY A 31 20.56 13.29 -51.05
CA GLY A 31 20.50 11.91 -50.59
C GLY A 31 21.88 11.27 -50.49
N ASN A 32 22.15 10.65 -49.35
CA ASN A 32 23.18 9.63 -49.26
C ASN A 32 22.54 8.34 -48.75
N ARG A 33 22.50 7.34 -49.64
CA ARG A 33 21.93 6.02 -49.39
C ARG A 33 22.95 5.22 -48.59
N GLU A 34 23.07 5.54 -47.30
CA GLU A 34 23.86 4.74 -46.38
C GLU A 34 23.24 3.35 -46.28
N LYS A 35 24.03 2.36 -46.67
CA LYS A 35 23.73 0.94 -46.52
C LYS A 35 23.44 0.70 -45.05
N PHE A 36 22.18 0.43 -44.74
CA PHE A 36 21.73 -0.09 -43.46
C PHE A 36 22.43 -1.44 -43.24
N LYS A 37 23.65 -1.42 -42.70
CA LYS A 37 24.22 -2.58 -42.02
C LYS A 37 23.32 -2.76 -40.82
N VAL A 38 22.39 -3.70 -40.92
CA VAL A 38 21.70 -4.29 -39.79
C VAL A 38 22.81 -4.80 -38.88
N SER A 39 23.18 -3.98 -37.90
CA SER A 39 24.08 -4.38 -36.84
C SER A 39 23.45 -5.60 -36.20
N LYS A 40 24.08 -6.74 -36.42
CA LYS A 40 23.89 -8.00 -35.73
C LYS A 40 24.35 -7.82 -34.28
N LEU A 41 23.67 -6.91 -33.58
CA LEU A 41 23.70 -6.68 -32.14
C LEU A 41 22.31 -7.03 -31.59
N VAL A 42 21.77 -8.17 -32.04
CA VAL A 42 20.93 -9.00 -31.19
C VAL A 42 21.88 -9.91 -30.41
N GLY A 43 22.81 -9.28 -29.69
CA GLY A 43 23.57 -9.93 -28.64
C GLY A 43 22.68 -9.89 -27.41
N GLU A 44 22.17 -11.07 -27.03
CA GLU A 44 22.00 -11.40 -25.62
C GLU A 44 21.26 -10.35 -24.78
N ARG A 45 20.05 -9.97 -25.18
CA ARG A 45 19.07 -9.58 -24.16
C ARG A 45 18.68 -10.88 -23.46
N GLY A 46 19.52 -11.24 -22.49
CA GLY A 46 19.37 -12.41 -21.65
C GLY A 46 17.93 -12.49 -21.17
N MET A 47 17.39 -13.71 -21.21
CA MET A 47 16.12 -14.07 -20.61
C MET A 47 16.01 -13.34 -19.26
N GLU A 48 14.98 -12.51 -19.11
CA GLU A 48 14.61 -11.90 -17.84
C GLU A 48 14.77 -12.97 -16.75
N GLN A 49 15.62 -12.70 -15.76
CA GLN A 49 15.86 -13.66 -14.69
C GLN A 49 14.49 -14.10 -14.17
N PRO A 50 14.26 -15.42 -13.97
CA PRO A 50 13.02 -15.86 -13.36
C PRO A 50 12.81 -15.07 -12.08
N ASP A 51 11.57 -14.67 -11.85
CA ASP A 51 11.17 -13.86 -10.71
C ASP A 51 11.37 -14.66 -9.41
N VAL A 52 12.63 -14.73 -8.94
CA VAL A 52 13.02 -15.51 -7.78
C VAL A 52 12.64 -14.69 -6.55
N PRO A 53 11.70 -15.18 -5.71
CA PRO A 53 11.27 -14.43 -4.53
C PRO A 53 12.46 -14.18 -3.60
N GLN A 54 12.64 -12.92 -3.22
CA GLN A 54 13.76 -12.50 -2.37
C GLN A 54 13.30 -12.34 -0.91
N PRO A 55 14.17 -12.60 0.08
CA PRO A 55 13.88 -12.22 1.46
C PRO A 55 13.80 -10.70 1.57
N PRO A 56 13.01 -10.16 2.52
CA PRO A 56 13.02 -8.72 2.79
C PRO A 56 14.38 -8.25 3.30
N GLN A 57 14.75 -7.00 2.97
CA GLN A 57 15.90 -6.34 3.60
C GLN A 57 15.70 -6.28 5.12
N ARG A 58 16.75 -6.55 5.90
CA ARG A 58 16.66 -6.73 7.36
C ARG A 58 16.13 -5.48 8.08
N ASP A 59 16.54 -4.31 7.62
CA ASP A 59 16.20 -3.00 8.15
C ASP A 59 14.88 -2.45 7.61
N SER A 60 14.31 -3.03 6.55
CA SER A 60 12.96 -2.67 6.09
C SER A 60 11.90 -2.97 7.16
N PRO A 61 10.75 -2.26 7.18
CA PRO A 61 9.66 -2.55 8.13
C PRO A 61 9.25 -4.02 8.14
N ARG A 62 9.21 -4.65 6.96
CA ARG A 62 8.91 -6.07 6.78
C ARG A 62 9.99 -6.99 7.37
N GLY A 63 11.27 -6.68 7.15
CA GLY A 63 12.38 -7.44 7.73
C GLY A 63 12.41 -7.33 9.26
N ARG A 64 12.16 -6.14 9.80
CA ARG A 64 12.05 -5.90 11.24
C ARG A 64 10.88 -6.66 11.85
N ALA A 65 9.69 -6.61 11.25
CA ALA A 65 8.53 -7.38 11.71
C ALA A 65 8.76 -8.90 11.66
N LEU A 66 9.43 -9.41 10.60
CA LEU A 66 9.76 -10.83 10.50
C LEU A 66 10.73 -11.28 11.60
N ALA A 67 11.76 -10.48 11.90
CA ALA A 67 12.68 -10.75 13.00
C ALA A 67 11.98 -10.67 14.37
N ALA A 68 11.16 -9.66 14.58
CA ALA A 68 10.36 -9.46 15.79
C ALA A 68 9.39 -10.63 16.04
N LEU A 69 8.75 -11.14 14.99
CA LEU A 69 7.87 -12.31 15.04
C LEU A 69 8.62 -13.60 15.42
N ALA A 70 9.90 -13.73 15.06
CA ALA A 70 10.70 -14.89 15.46
C ALA A 70 11.00 -14.90 16.98
N ALA A 71 11.04 -13.72 17.60
CA ALA A 71 11.31 -13.51 19.01
C ALA A 71 10.05 -13.28 19.87
N ILE A 72 8.86 -13.52 19.33
CA ILE A 72 7.60 -13.16 20.02
C ILE A 72 7.28 -14.11 21.18
N GLU A 73 7.32 -13.55 22.40
CA GLU A 73 6.85 -14.22 23.62
C GLU A 73 5.49 -13.69 24.08
N GLY A 74 5.12 -12.49 23.61
CA GLY A 74 3.92 -11.78 24.02
C GLY A 74 2.61 -12.24 23.34
N PRO A 75 1.50 -11.57 23.69
CA PRO A 75 0.19 -11.85 23.11
C PRO A 75 0.19 -11.56 21.61
N LEU A 76 -0.61 -12.34 20.88
CA LEU A 76 -0.98 -12.09 19.49
C LEU A 76 -2.45 -11.70 19.46
N THR A 77 -2.77 -10.61 18.76
CA THR A 77 -4.16 -10.20 18.57
C THR A 77 -4.49 -10.23 17.09
N LEU A 78 -5.53 -10.99 16.72
CA LEU A 78 -6.05 -11.04 15.36
C LEU A 78 -7.26 -10.12 15.23
N TYR A 79 -7.22 -9.23 14.24
CA TYR A 79 -8.28 -8.27 13.94
C TYR A 79 -9.02 -8.68 12.67
N SER A 80 -10.34 -8.50 12.68
CA SER A 80 -11.14 -8.44 11.46
C SER A 80 -11.34 -6.97 11.07
N LEU A 81 -11.07 -6.67 9.81
CA LEU A 81 -11.10 -5.31 9.28
C LEU A 81 -12.11 -5.21 8.14
N GLN A 82 -12.87 -4.13 8.09
CA GLN A 82 -13.70 -3.75 6.97
C GLN A 82 -12.98 -2.65 6.18
N PRO A 83 -12.54 -2.94 4.93
CA PRO A 83 -12.04 -1.93 4.03
C PRO A 83 -13.08 -0.84 3.79
N PHE A 84 -12.61 0.39 3.53
CA PHE A 84 -13.48 1.50 3.16
C PHE A 84 -14.39 1.10 2.00
N MET A 85 -15.70 1.21 2.22
CA MET A 85 -16.70 0.99 1.19
C MET A 85 -17.12 2.36 0.66
N PRO A 86 -16.82 2.67 -0.61
CA PRO A 86 -17.18 3.96 -1.12
C PRO A 86 -18.70 4.10 -1.26
N PRO A 87 -19.22 5.32 -1.09
CA PRO A 87 -20.65 5.57 -1.22
C PRO A 87 -21.11 5.31 -2.64
N THR A 88 -22.31 4.74 -2.80
CA THR A 88 -22.94 4.59 -4.11
C THR A 88 -23.33 5.98 -4.64
N SER A 89 -22.68 6.42 -5.71
CA SER A 89 -23.01 7.68 -6.36
C SER A 89 -24.12 7.48 -7.40
N PRO A 90 -25.03 8.46 -7.59
CA PRO A 90 -25.98 8.42 -8.69
C PRO A 90 -25.24 8.35 -10.04
N PRO A 91 -25.86 7.80 -11.11
CA PRO A 91 -25.25 7.81 -12.43
C PRO A 91 -24.89 9.24 -12.87
N ARG A 92 -23.66 9.41 -13.37
CA ARG A 92 -23.23 10.68 -13.99
C ARG A 92 -24.12 10.96 -15.20
N ARG A 93 -24.60 12.20 -15.32
CA ARG A 93 -25.42 12.66 -16.44
C ARG A 93 -24.60 13.56 -17.35
N GLY A 94 -25.00 13.66 -18.62
CA GLY A 94 -24.33 14.49 -19.62
C GLY A 94 -23.20 13.77 -20.35
N ALA A 95 -22.75 14.38 -21.44
CA ALA A 95 -21.56 13.92 -22.17
C ALA A 95 -20.29 14.21 -21.35
N TYR A 96 -19.24 13.43 -21.54
CA TYR A 96 -17.95 13.68 -20.90
C TYR A 96 -17.48 15.12 -21.15
N GLY A 97 -17.14 15.85 -20.09
CA GLY A 97 -16.74 17.25 -20.15
C GLY A 97 -17.88 18.27 -20.26
N SER A 98 -19.16 17.85 -20.29
CA SER A 98 -20.28 18.79 -20.22
C SER A 98 -20.40 19.41 -18.80
N PRO A 99 -21.05 20.57 -18.66
CA PRO A 99 -21.32 21.16 -17.34
C PRO A 99 -22.02 20.20 -16.37
N GLU A 100 -22.96 19.38 -16.86
CA GLU A 100 -23.66 18.37 -16.06
C GLU A 100 -22.72 17.25 -15.61
N TYR A 101 -21.80 16.82 -16.47
CA TYR A 101 -20.80 15.80 -16.12
C TYR A 101 -19.83 16.32 -15.06
N ILE A 102 -19.31 17.53 -15.24
CA ILE A 102 -18.37 18.17 -14.29
C ILE A 102 -19.05 18.38 -12.93
N ALA A 103 -20.31 18.85 -12.93
CA ALA A 103 -21.08 19.00 -11.70
C ALA A 103 -21.36 17.64 -11.02
N ALA A 104 -21.56 16.58 -11.80
CA ALA A 104 -21.71 15.23 -11.27
C ALA A 104 -20.42 14.71 -10.63
N GLU A 105 -19.29 14.87 -11.31
CA GLU A 105 -17.97 14.51 -10.80
C GLU A 105 -17.65 15.24 -9.49
N LYS A 106 -17.81 16.56 -9.44
CA LYS A 106 -17.59 17.35 -8.22
C LYS A 106 -18.43 16.87 -7.04
N ARG A 107 -19.72 16.57 -7.28
CA ARG A 107 -20.60 16.04 -6.23
C ARG A 107 -20.15 14.65 -5.75
N ASP A 108 -19.74 13.78 -6.68
CA ASP A 108 -19.26 12.44 -6.34
C ASP A 108 -17.96 12.52 -5.50
N ASP A 109 -17.05 13.44 -5.84
CA ASP A 109 -15.83 13.72 -5.07
C ASP A 109 -16.14 14.25 -3.65
N GLU A 110 -17.04 15.23 -3.54
CA GLU A 110 -17.49 15.77 -2.24
C GLU A 110 -18.16 14.69 -1.37
N LEU A 111 -18.92 13.78 -2.00
CA LEU A 111 -19.53 12.63 -1.33
C LEU A 111 -18.44 11.66 -0.85
N TRP A 112 -17.49 11.32 -1.71
CA TRP A 112 -16.37 10.43 -1.41
C TRP A 112 -15.51 10.94 -0.25
N GLU A 113 -15.08 12.21 -0.29
CA GLU A 113 -14.27 12.81 0.76
C GLU A 113 -14.99 12.84 2.10
N ARG A 114 -16.26 13.23 2.11
CA ARG A 114 -17.09 13.20 3.32
C ARG A 114 -17.22 11.80 3.87
N SER A 115 -17.51 10.80 3.03
CA SER A 115 -17.61 9.42 3.47
C SER A 115 -16.30 8.90 4.04
N GLN A 116 -15.15 9.25 3.45
CA GLN A 116 -13.84 8.91 4.04
C GLN A 116 -13.63 9.55 5.41
N ARG A 117 -13.93 10.84 5.56
CA ARG A 117 -13.81 11.53 6.86
C ARG A 117 -14.71 10.90 7.92
N GLU A 118 -15.93 10.52 7.54
CA GLU A 118 -16.91 9.94 8.46
C GLU A 118 -16.61 8.47 8.79
N TRP A 119 -15.94 7.73 7.89
CA TRP A 119 -15.71 6.27 8.00
C TRP A 119 -15.07 5.84 9.31
N CYS A 120 -14.04 6.57 9.75
CA CYS A 120 -13.31 6.31 10.98
C CYS A 120 -13.58 7.34 12.08
N ALA A 121 -14.50 8.28 11.86
CA ALA A 121 -14.76 9.36 12.83
C ALA A 121 -15.43 8.85 14.11
N ARG A 122 -16.15 7.72 14.04
CA ARG A 122 -16.97 7.18 15.14
C ARG A 122 -16.61 5.76 15.53
N ASP A 123 -15.63 5.17 14.87
CA ASP A 123 -15.28 3.77 15.01
C ASP A 123 -13.77 3.60 15.10
N ASP A 124 -13.34 2.55 15.79
CA ASP A 124 -11.94 2.16 15.81
C ASP A 124 -11.49 1.77 14.39
N CYS A 125 -10.38 2.33 13.95
CA CYS A 125 -9.79 2.04 12.66
C CYS A 125 -8.31 1.69 12.77
N LEU A 126 -7.89 0.78 11.89
CA LEU A 126 -6.50 0.46 11.66
C LEU A 126 -6.16 0.74 10.20
N ALA A 127 -5.29 1.73 9.98
CA ALA A 127 -4.85 2.15 8.64
C ALA A 127 -6.02 2.44 7.68
N SER A 128 -7.01 3.20 8.17
CA SER A 128 -8.27 3.55 7.46
C SER A 128 -9.24 2.39 7.22
N ASN A 129 -9.01 1.21 7.81
CA ASN A 129 -9.95 0.09 7.79
C ASN A 129 -10.68 0.03 9.12
N LYS A 130 -12.01 -0.07 9.08
CA LYS A 130 -12.84 -0.14 10.29
C LYS A 130 -12.61 -1.48 10.99
N VAL A 131 -12.37 -1.46 12.30
CA VAL A 131 -12.21 -2.68 13.10
C VAL A 131 -13.59 -3.26 13.39
N LEU A 132 -13.85 -4.46 12.85
CA LEU A 132 -15.09 -5.19 13.12
C LEU A 132 -15.05 -5.96 14.44
N GLY A 133 -13.84 -6.27 14.91
CA GLY A 133 -13.58 -6.92 16.17
C GLY A 133 -12.16 -7.47 16.23
N LYS A 134 -11.75 -7.92 17.42
CA LYS A 134 -10.41 -8.48 17.67
C LYS A 134 -10.46 -9.60 18.68
N VAL A 135 -9.56 -10.57 18.54
CA VAL A 135 -9.43 -11.71 19.45
C VAL A 135 -7.97 -11.93 19.84
N ALA A 136 -7.74 -12.13 21.13
CA ALA A 136 -6.45 -12.61 21.63
C ALA A 136 -6.26 -14.09 21.26
N VAL A 137 -5.17 -14.41 20.59
CA VAL A 137 -4.89 -15.73 20.04
C VAL A 137 -4.14 -16.58 21.08
N ASN A 138 -4.91 -17.17 22.00
CA ASN A 138 -4.37 -17.90 23.16
C ASN A 138 -4.15 -19.40 22.90
N SER A 139 -4.94 -20.01 22.01
CA SER A 139 -4.80 -21.43 21.67
C SER A 139 -3.47 -21.67 20.95
N LYS A 140 -2.71 -22.68 21.39
CA LYS A 140 -1.43 -23.07 20.76
C LYS A 140 -1.58 -23.35 19.26
N ASN A 141 -2.67 -24.01 18.86
CA ASN A 141 -2.93 -24.31 17.46
C ASN A 141 -3.26 -23.04 16.67
N ASP A 142 -4.16 -22.20 17.19
CA ASP A 142 -4.60 -20.98 16.51
C ASP A 142 -3.40 -20.01 16.37
N ARG A 143 -2.56 -19.93 17.42
CA ARG A 143 -1.30 -19.18 17.41
C ARG A 143 -0.34 -19.69 16.34
N ALA A 144 -0.18 -20.99 16.19
CA ALA A 144 0.68 -21.57 15.16
C ALA A 144 0.19 -21.21 13.74
N GLN A 145 -1.13 -21.21 13.51
CA GLN A 145 -1.71 -20.81 12.22
C GLN A 145 -1.47 -19.33 11.92
N VAL A 146 -1.66 -18.45 12.91
CA VAL A 146 -1.40 -17.01 12.76
C VAL A 146 0.08 -16.74 12.48
N ILE A 147 0.99 -17.35 13.25
CA ILE A 147 2.44 -17.19 13.03
C ILE A 147 2.84 -17.72 11.66
N LYS A 148 2.27 -18.84 11.20
CA LYS A 148 2.53 -19.38 9.86
C LYS A 148 2.11 -18.39 8.77
N ALA A 149 0.90 -17.83 8.86
CA ALA A 149 0.41 -16.83 7.91
C ALA A 149 1.30 -15.57 7.89
N LEU A 150 1.73 -15.10 9.07
CA LEU A 150 2.65 -13.96 9.15
C LEU A 150 4.04 -14.27 8.57
N ARG A 151 4.61 -15.43 8.86
CA ARG A 151 5.92 -15.82 8.28
C ARG A 151 5.87 -15.91 6.76
N GLU A 152 4.81 -16.46 6.21
CA GLU A 152 4.64 -16.55 4.76
C GLU A 152 4.44 -15.16 4.13
N SER A 153 3.53 -14.37 4.70
CA SER A 153 3.24 -13.01 4.24
C SER A 153 4.40 -12.04 4.40
N LEU A 154 5.30 -12.25 5.37
CA LEU A 154 6.47 -11.39 5.56
C LEU A 154 7.75 -11.94 4.90
N GLY A 155 7.82 -13.23 4.60
CA GLY A 155 9.09 -13.90 4.31
C GLY A 155 9.64 -13.75 2.89
N LYS A 156 8.78 -13.47 1.89
CA LYS A 156 9.16 -13.48 0.47
C LYS A 156 8.53 -12.32 -0.30
N ILE A 157 9.39 -11.47 -0.86
CA ILE A 157 9.01 -10.37 -1.75
C ILE A 157 9.11 -10.90 -3.20
N PRO A 158 8.01 -10.86 -3.97
CA PRO A 158 8.07 -11.15 -5.39
C PRO A 158 8.68 -9.95 -6.15
N GLY A 159 9.25 -10.20 -7.32
CA GLY A 159 9.76 -9.15 -8.23
C GLY A 159 8.68 -8.52 -9.11
N TYR A 160 7.41 -8.91 -8.96
CA TYR A 160 6.27 -8.21 -9.55
C TYR A 160 5.61 -7.24 -8.57
N VAL A 161 4.91 -6.25 -9.12
CA VAL A 161 4.03 -5.33 -8.40
C VAL A 161 2.59 -5.48 -8.87
N SER A 162 1.63 -5.53 -7.94
CA SER A 162 0.21 -5.45 -8.28
C SER A 162 -0.24 -4.00 -8.32
N MET A 163 -1.08 -3.67 -9.32
CA MET A 163 -1.76 -2.38 -9.45
C MET A 163 -3.08 -2.30 -8.66
N CYS A 164 -3.40 -3.32 -7.85
CA CYS A 164 -4.62 -3.30 -7.04
C CYS A 164 -4.54 -2.29 -5.90
N LEU A 165 -5.67 -1.66 -5.60
CA LEU A 165 -5.87 -0.96 -4.33
C LEU A 165 -6.05 -2.02 -3.22
N PRO A 166 -5.24 -1.99 -2.15
CA PRO A 166 -5.32 -3.00 -1.10
C PRO A 166 -6.63 -2.92 -0.33
N GLU A 167 -7.21 -4.09 -0.11
CA GLU A 167 -8.33 -4.31 0.80
C GLU A 167 -7.88 -5.15 1.99
N TYR A 168 -7.39 -4.49 3.03
CA TYR A 168 -6.95 -5.18 4.25
C TYR A 168 -8.16 -5.66 5.05
N ARG A 169 -8.38 -6.98 5.05
CA ARG A 169 -9.49 -7.62 5.76
C ARG A 169 -9.07 -8.26 7.09
N HIS A 170 -7.76 -8.38 7.30
CA HIS A 170 -7.15 -8.91 8.51
C HIS A 170 -5.96 -8.06 8.91
N SER A 171 -5.76 -7.93 10.22
CA SER A 171 -4.49 -7.48 10.79
C SER A 171 -4.09 -8.38 11.94
N VAL A 172 -2.79 -8.55 12.15
CA VAL A 172 -2.26 -9.18 13.35
C VAL A 172 -1.37 -8.18 14.08
N ALA A 173 -1.71 -7.94 15.34
CA ALA A 173 -0.90 -7.11 16.22
C ALA A 173 -0.09 -7.94 17.20
N PHE A 174 1.14 -7.49 17.47
CA PHE A 174 2.00 -8.05 18.50
C PHE A 174 3.03 -7.04 19.01
N VAL A 175 3.63 -7.37 20.15
CA VAL A 175 4.74 -6.61 20.75
C VAL A 175 5.99 -7.47 20.76
N SER A 176 7.12 -6.89 20.39
CA SER A 176 8.43 -7.53 20.49
C SER A 176 9.52 -6.48 20.59
N GLY A 177 10.51 -6.68 21.47
CA GLY A 177 11.62 -5.73 21.65
C GLY A 177 11.20 -4.31 22.03
N GLY A 178 10.05 -4.15 22.70
CA GLY A 178 9.50 -2.83 23.08
C GLY A 178 8.71 -2.12 21.98
N HIS A 179 8.64 -2.67 20.77
CA HIS A 179 7.92 -2.09 19.64
C HIS A 179 6.56 -2.79 19.44
N TYR A 180 5.56 -2.01 19.03
CA TYR A 180 4.25 -2.49 18.61
C TYR A 180 4.22 -2.66 17.09
N TYR A 181 3.76 -3.81 16.63
CA TYR A 181 3.67 -4.15 15.21
C TYR A 181 2.22 -4.44 14.84
N ASP A 182 1.73 -3.82 13.78
CA ASP A 182 0.53 -4.24 13.06
C ASP A 182 0.89 -4.72 11.66
N VAL A 183 0.53 -5.96 11.34
CA VAL A 183 0.71 -6.52 10.00
C VAL A 183 -0.65 -6.70 9.34
N LEU A 184 -0.95 -5.83 8.36
CA LEU A 184 -2.19 -5.85 7.61
C LEU A 184 -2.05 -6.73 6.38
N LEU A 185 -3.08 -7.55 6.13
CA LEU A 185 -3.07 -8.62 5.14
C LEU A 185 -4.18 -8.44 4.11
N CYS A 186 -3.80 -8.26 2.83
CA CYS A 186 -4.74 -8.24 1.71
C CYS A 186 -4.60 -9.52 0.88
N TYR A 187 -5.51 -10.47 1.13
CA TYR A 187 -5.52 -11.76 0.45
C TYR A 187 -5.92 -11.70 -1.03
N GLN A 188 -6.59 -10.63 -1.46
CA GLN A 188 -7.04 -10.48 -2.85
C GLN A 188 -5.88 -10.19 -3.80
N CYS A 189 -5.00 -9.26 -3.42
CA CYS A 189 -3.89 -8.83 -4.27
C CYS A 189 -2.52 -9.25 -3.76
N GLY A 190 -2.44 -9.91 -2.59
CA GLY A 190 -1.16 -10.32 -2.00
C GLY A 190 -0.37 -9.15 -1.43
N GLN A 191 -1.03 -8.05 -1.02
CA GLN A 191 -0.35 -6.93 -0.39
C GLN A 191 -0.28 -7.10 1.13
N VAL A 192 0.85 -6.67 1.69
CA VAL A 192 1.16 -6.67 3.12
C VAL A 192 1.64 -5.28 3.49
N ARG A 193 1.06 -4.71 4.54
CA ARG A 193 1.48 -3.43 5.12
C ARG A 193 1.92 -3.69 6.55
N VAL A 194 3.02 -3.06 6.93
CA VAL A 194 3.60 -3.20 8.27
C VAL A 194 3.67 -1.81 8.88
N ILE A 195 3.00 -1.65 10.02
CA ILE A 195 3.01 -0.43 10.82
C ILE A 195 3.78 -0.74 12.10
N ILE A 196 4.72 0.12 12.47
CA ILE A 196 5.58 -0.05 13.65
C ILE A 196 5.39 1.19 14.52
N ASP A 197 4.94 1.01 15.75
CA ASP A 197 4.67 2.10 16.71
C ASP A 197 3.72 3.20 16.17
N GLY A 198 2.83 2.81 15.25
CA GLY A 198 1.91 3.74 14.57
C GLY A 198 2.47 4.37 13.29
N ASP A 199 3.76 4.19 13.02
CA ASP A 199 4.42 4.71 11.82
C ASP A 199 4.37 3.72 10.66
N ASP A 200 3.89 4.20 9.50
CA ASP A 200 3.89 3.46 8.25
C ASP A 200 5.06 3.89 7.36
N GLU A 201 6.23 3.34 7.64
CA GLU A 201 7.45 3.63 6.87
C GLU A 201 7.55 2.86 5.55
N GLY A 202 6.75 1.82 5.36
CA GLY A 202 6.94 0.83 4.28
C GLY A 202 5.87 0.87 3.19
N GLY A 203 4.71 1.47 3.46
CA GLY A 203 3.57 1.40 2.56
C GLY A 203 3.12 -0.04 2.26
N ASN A 204 2.51 -0.23 1.10
CA ASN A 204 1.94 -1.52 0.70
C ASN A 204 2.98 -2.36 -0.08
N GLY A 205 3.58 -3.36 0.55
CA GLY A 205 4.50 -4.30 -0.11
C GLY A 205 3.77 -5.51 -0.70
N GLN A 206 4.30 -6.11 -1.77
CA GLN A 206 3.77 -7.38 -2.32
C GLN A 206 4.36 -8.59 -1.60
N THR A 207 3.60 -9.65 -1.43
CA THR A 207 4.10 -10.95 -0.97
C THR A 207 3.88 -12.06 -2.00
N TYR A 208 4.79 -13.02 -1.99
CA TYR A 208 4.69 -14.23 -2.79
C TYR A 208 3.67 -15.24 -2.23
N SER A 209 3.49 -15.29 -0.90
CA SER A 209 2.48 -16.13 -0.23
C SER A 209 1.86 -15.36 0.93
N MET A 210 0.55 -15.53 1.15
CA MET A 210 -0.22 -14.89 2.23
C MET A 210 -0.58 -15.84 3.39
N GLY A 211 -0.22 -17.12 3.28
CA GLY A 211 -0.76 -18.15 4.16
C GLY A 211 -2.26 -18.41 3.94
N SER A 212 -2.90 -19.06 4.91
CA SER A 212 -4.30 -19.48 4.80
C SER A 212 -5.26 -18.43 5.34
N GLN A 213 -5.96 -17.72 4.45
CA GLN A 213 -7.07 -16.84 4.83
C GLN A 213 -8.16 -17.60 5.59
N ALA A 214 -8.49 -18.81 5.14
CA ALA A 214 -9.50 -19.65 5.75
C ALA A 214 -9.18 -19.98 7.21
N ALA A 215 -7.90 -20.17 7.55
CA ALA A 215 -7.48 -20.40 8.93
C ALA A 215 -7.72 -19.16 9.81
N LEU A 216 -7.37 -17.95 9.34
CA LEU A 216 -7.64 -16.72 10.08
C LEU A 216 -9.15 -16.46 10.24
N ASN A 217 -9.91 -16.67 9.18
CA ASN A 217 -11.38 -16.58 9.20
C ASN A 217 -11.99 -17.55 10.22
N ALA A 218 -11.51 -18.79 10.29
CA ALA A 218 -12.00 -19.77 11.24
C ALA A 218 -11.76 -19.34 12.70
N ILE A 219 -10.59 -18.74 13.00
CA ILE A 219 -10.28 -18.22 14.34
C ILE A 219 -11.23 -17.09 14.71
N LEU A 220 -11.46 -16.13 13.81
CA LEU A 220 -12.37 -15.01 14.03
C LEU A 220 -13.82 -15.48 14.22
N ARG A 221 -14.31 -16.37 13.35
CA ARG A 221 -15.67 -16.94 13.45
C ARG A 221 -15.87 -17.72 14.75
N LYS A 222 -14.89 -18.53 15.15
CA LYS A 222 -14.90 -19.24 16.44
C LYS A 222 -15.02 -18.28 17.64
N ALA A 223 -14.49 -17.07 17.52
CA ALA A 223 -14.60 -16.01 18.52
C ALA A 223 -15.87 -15.15 18.39
N GLY A 224 -16.78 -15.48 17.45
CA GLY A 224 -18.00 -14.70 17.19
C GLY A 224 -17.74 -13.34 16.53
N ILE A 225 -16.56 -13.12 15.94
CA ILE A 225 -16.20 -11.86 15.30
C ILE A 225 -16.69 -11.90 13.84
N PRO A 226 -17.45 -10.88 13.40
CA PRO A 226 -17.90 -10.80 12.02
C PRO A 226 -16.73 -10.57 11.06
N LEU A 227 -16.85 -11.13 9.85
CA LEU A 227 -15.89 -10.91 8.77
C LEU A 227 -16.35 -9.75 7.87
N ALA A 228 -15.40 -9.17 7.15
CA ALA A 228 -15.66 -8.11 6.18
C ALA A 228 -16.68 -8.54 5.13
N LYS A 229 -17.62 -7.65 4.83
CA LYS A 229 -18.47 -7.79 3.65
C LYS A 229 -17.62 -7.56 2.40
N ALA A 230 -17.97 -8.24 1.31
CA ALA A 230 -17.37 -7.95 0.02
C ALA A 230 -17.67 -6.49 -0.36
N SER A 231 -16.61 -5.75 -0.67
CA SER A 231 -16.64 -4.39 -1.22
C SER A 231 -17.04 -4.38 -2.70
N TRP A 232 -16.76 -5.45 -3.45
CA TRP A 232 -17.07 -5.58 -4.88
C TRP A 232 -17.47 -7.02 -5.26
N GLY A 233 -18.58 -7.17 -5.99
CA GLY A 233 -19.08 -8.45 -6.53
C GLY A 233 -19.94 -9.28 -5.55
N PRO A 234 -20.68 -10.30 -6.04
CA PRO A 234 -21.44 -11.20 -5.19
C PRO A 234 -20.49 -12.02 -4.32
N SER A 235 -20.68 -11.97 -2.99
CA SER A 235 -19.95 -12.80 -2.05
C SER A 235 -20.32 -14.27 -2.26
N LYS A 236 -19.46 -15.02 -2.96
CA LYS A 236 -19.48 -16.49 -2.85
C LYS A 236 -18.52 -16.85 -1.72
N GLU A 237 -19.05 -16.89 -0.49
CA GLU A 237 -18.43 -17.66 0.60
C GLU A 237 -18.91 -19.11 0.53
#